data_AF-A0A9N9FDK9-F1
#
_entry.id   AF-A0A9N9FDK9-F1
#
_cell.length_a   1.000
_cell.length_b   1.000
_cell.length_c   1.000
_cell.angle_alpha   90.00
_cell.angle_beta   90.00
_cell.angle_gamma   90.00
#
_symmetry.space_group_name_H-M   'P 1'
#
loop_
_entity.id
_entity.type
_entity.pdbx_description
1 polymer ?
#
loop_
_entity_poly.entity_id
_entity_poly.type
_entity_poly.pdbx_seq_one_letter_code
_entity_poly.pdbx_strand_id
1 'polypeptide(L)'
;MTEPASLTINPRLFGFTLIALTALAVLKAGERKDERKGNTKTFYVQIYNNEGEPLLGKFGTYTMDNHDEFFNFLRRNEANGLELIDDISDNPNIITSLERVIPNRYYEINAMHLTAIKKGVFWTKVEDTVIENETLLKSFLANKFNSSVEIFPRIMYKNKQTIMEWDGVLTCKNMTFLLECKHKMTEDHIKKIVDRLNEFPEKIKETDTLEFKKLIGNKLIGVACSSFFPEELRNKSINEFGLAVVYPSGDRYKVEISGNL
;
A
#
# COMPACT_ATOMS: atom_id res chain seq x y z
N MET A 1 -1.96 -16.79 -61.99
CA MET A 1 -2.17 -18.23 -62.16
C MET A 1 -0.97 -18.96 -61.57
N THR A 2 -1.25 -19.94 -60.70
CA THR A 2 -0.48 -21.16 -60.40
C THR A 2 0.96 -21.05 -59.86
N GLU A 3 1.06 -21.24 -58.53
CA GLU A 3 2.05 -22.10 -57.82
C GLU A 3 1.87 -23.60 -58.20
N PRO A 4 2.64 -24.61 -57.69
CA PRO A 4 3.95 -24.67 -56.99
C PRO A 4 4.85 -25.89 -57.39
N ALA A 5 5.85 -26.21 -56.54
CA ALA A 5 6.55 -27.51 -56.32
C ALA A 5 7.73 -27.86 -57.25
N SER A 6 8.82 -28.55 -56.88
CA SER A 6 9.36 -29.15 -55.64
C SER A 6 10.81 -29.60 -55.96
N LEU A 7 11.65 -29.89 -54.97
CA LEU A 7 12.46 -31.13 -55.05
C LEU A 7 12.95 -31.58 -53.66
N THR A 8 12.67 -32.84 -53.38
CA THR A 8 12.93 -33.61 -52.16
C THR A 8 14.18 -34.46 -52.37
N ILE A 9 15.13 -34.52 -51.43
CA ILE A 9 15.96 -35.73 -51.22
C ILE A 9 16.35 -35.86 -49.73
N ASN A 10 16.09 -37.04 -49.17
CA ASN A 10 16.76 -37.64 -48.00
C ASN A 10 17.00 -39.11 -48.40
N PRO A 11 18.16 -39.73 -48.13
CA PRO A 11 18.28 -40.48 -46.88
C PRO A 11 19.70 -40.47 -46.26
N ARG A 12 19.75 -40.10 -44.97
CA ARG A 12 20.41 -40.80 -43.85
C ARG A 12 21.82 -41.43 -44.02
N LEU A 13 22.70 -40.88 -43.17
CA LEU A 13 23.54 -41.54 -42.15
C LEU A 13 24.90 -42.17 -42.50
N PHE A 14 25.77 -42.03 -41.48
CA PHE A 14 27.10 -42.60 -41.21
C PHE A 14 28.28 -41.85 -41.86
N GLY A 15 29.28 -41.35 -41.15
CA GLY A 15 29.70 -41.52 -39.76
C GLY A 15 31.24 -41.65 -39.72
N PHE A 16 31.86 -40.97 -38.75
CA PHE A 16 33.22 -41.16 -38.22
C PHE A 16 34.44 -40.44 -38.84
N THR A 17 35.09 -39.70 -37.91
CA THR A 17 36.53 -39.47 -37.71
C THR A 17 37.33 -38.56 -38.65
N LEU A 18 37.69 -37.37 -38.14
CA LEU A 18 39.08 -36.91 -38.19
C LEU A 18 39.39 -36.02 -36.96
N ILE A 19 39.88 -36.66 -35.89
CA ILE A 19 40.62 -36.04 -34.79
C ILE A 19 42.10 -36.30 -35.07
N ALA A 20 42.94 -35.35 -34.62
CA ALA A 20 44.39 -35.37 -34.54
C ALA A 20 45.13 -34.75 -35.74
N LEU A 21 45.34 -33.43 -35.67
CA LEU A 21 46.70 -32.86 -35.72
C LEU A 21 46.69 -31.35 -35.38
N THR A 22 46.39 -31.00 -34.13
CA THR A 22 46.81 -29.72 -33.52
C THR A 22 46.96 -29.87 -32.01
N ALA A 23 47.62 -30.96 -31.60
CA ALA A 23 48.15 -31.15 -30.25
C ALA A 23 49.68 -31.06 -30.31
N LEU A 24 50.23 -29.88 -30.61
CA LEU A 24 51.63 -29.55 -30.33
C LEU A 24 51.87 -28.03 -30.31
N ALA A 25 50.99 -27.29 -29.63
CA ALA A 25 51.24 -25.93 -29.17
C ALA A 25 50.81 -25.76 -27.70
N VAL A 26 50.83 -26.86 -26.95
CA VAL A 26 50.90 -26.87 -25.49
C VAL A 26 52.31 -27.32 -25.14
N LEU A 27 53.15 -26.38 -24.73
CA LEU A 27 54.23 -26.56 -23.73
C LEU A 27 55.02 -25.24 -23.66
N LYS A 28 54.86 -24.53 -22.54
CA LYS A 28 55.44 -23.21 -22.18
C LYS A 28 54.69 -21.96 -22.65
N ALA A 29 53.47 -21.80 -22.16
CA ALA A 29 53.02 -20.49 -21.70
C ALA A 29 52.34 -20.73 -20.34
N GLY A 30 52.97 -20.18 -19.31
CA GLY A 30 52.84 -20.64 -17.94
C GLY A 30 51.43 -20.68 -17.39
N GLU A 31 51.28 -21.58 -16.43
CA GLU A 31 50.37 -21.48 -15.30
C GLU A 31 50.21 -20.01 -14.86
N ARG A 32 49.21 -19.32 -15.40
CA ARG A 32 48.47 -18.34 -14.62
C ARG A 32 47.20 -19.04 -14.19
N LYS A 33 47.23 -19.53 -12.95
CA LYS A 33 46.04 -19.41 -12.11
C LYS A 33 45.70 -17.93 -12.07
N ASP A 34 44.88 -17.47 -13.01
CA ASP A 34 44.10 -16.27 -12.77
C ASP A 34 43.11 -16.66 -11.67
N GLU A 35 43.52 -16.43 -10.42
CA GLU A 35 42.60 -16.13 -9.35
C GLU A 35 41.85 -14.85 -9.77
N ARG A 36 40.82 -14.98 -10.62
CA ARG A 36 39.73 -14.01 -10.65
C ARG A 36 39.02 -14.17 -9.31
N LYS A 37 39.56 -13.50 -8.30
CA LYS A 37 38.91 -13.28 -7.01
C LYS A 37 37.62 -12.54 -7.35
N GLY A 38 36.54 -13.31 -7.46
CA GLY A 38 35.28 -12.86 -8.04
C GLY A 38 34.75 -11.65 -7.28
N ASN A 39 34.33 -10.62 -8.02
CA ASN A 39 33.50 -9.54 -7.48
C ASN A 39 32.05 -10.02 -7.20
N THR A 40 31.90 -11.30 -6.90
CA THR A 40 30.64 -11.92 -6.50
C THR A 40 30.17 -11.28 -5.21
N LYS A 41 28.98 -10.67 -5.24
CA LYS A 41 28.36 -10.09 -4.05
C LYS A 41 27.10 -10.83 -3.71
N THR A 42 27.02 -11.26 -2.47
CA THR A 42 25.79 -11.77 -1.87
C THR A 42 25.16 -10.70 -1.01
N PHE A 43 23.87 -10.46 -1.14
CA PHE A 43 23.11 -9.49 -0.36
C PHE A 43 21.65 -9.94 -0.21
N TYR A 44 20.91 -9.27 0.69
CA TYR A 44 19.55 -9.64 1.05
C TYR A 44 18.60 -8.52 0.65
N VAL A 45 17.52 -8.85 -0.05
CA VAL A 45 16.51 -7.87 -0.47
C VAL A 45 15.16 -8.22 0.13
N GLN A 46 14.45 -7.24 0.68
CA GLN A 46 13.12 -7.41 1.27
C GLN A 46 12.16 -8.06 0.26
N ILE A 47 11.46 -9.12 0.68
CA ILE A 47 10.42 -9.75 -0.14
C ILE A 47 9.10 -9.03 0.08
N TYR A 48 8.34 -8.84 -0.99
CA TYR A 48 7.00 -8.26 -0.96
C TYR A 48 5.96 -9.33 -1.32
N ASN A 49 4.75 -9.22 -0.77
CA ASN A 49 3.62 -10.03 -1.21
C ASN A 49 3.06 -9.50 -2.54
N ASN A 50 2.04 -10.18 -3.09
CA ASN A 50 1.39 -9.78 -4.35
C ASN A 50 0.71 -8.40 -4.26
N GLU A 51 0.54 -7.86 -3.06
CA GLU A 51 -0.03 -6.55 -2.77
C GLU A 51 1.06 -5.47 -2.56
N GLY A 52 2.34 -5.85 -2.66
CA GLY A 52 3.48 -4.94 -2.51
C GLY A 52 3.85 -4.59 -1.07
N GLU A 53 3.33 -5.31 -0.07
CA GLU A 53 3.68 -5.13 1.34
C GLU A 53 4.93 -5.96 1.71
N PRO A 54 5.87 -5.40 2.49
CA PRO A 54 7.06 -6.14 2.91
C PRO A 54 6.66 -7.27 3.86
N LEU A 55 7.06 -8.49 3.52
CA LEU A 55 6.90 -9.64 4.39
C LEU A 55 7.89 -9.52 5.55
N LEU A 56 7.39 -9.19 6.74
CA LEU A 56 8.19 -8.94 7.94
C LEU A 56 9.17 -10.10 8.20
N GLY A 57 10.47 -9.79 8.29
CA GLY A 57 11.53 -10.76 8.54
C GLY A 57 11.85 -11.72 7.39
N LYS A 58 11.26 -11.53 6.20
CA LYS A 58 11.53 -12.36 5.02
C LYS A 58 12.34 -11.60 3.98
N PHE A 59 13.52 -12.12 3.67
CA PHE A 59 14.43 -11.57 2.69
C PHE A 59 14.81 -12.62 1.65
N GLY A 60 14.92 -12.19 0.39
CA GLY A 60 15.48 -12.98 -0.69
C GLY A 60 17.00 -12.83 -0.68
N THR A 61 17.72 -13.93 -0.73
CA THR A 61 19.18 -13.93 -0.88
C THR A 61 19.51 -13.88 -2.37
N TYR A 62 20.33 -12.90 -2.75
CA TYR A 62 20.78 -12.72 -4.12
C TYR A 62 22.31 -12.75 -4.16
N THR A 63 22.85 -13.55 -5.06
CA THR A 63 24.29 -13.60 -5.36
C THR A 63 24.46 -13.22 -6.82
N MET A 64 25.30 -12.22 -7.08
CA MET A 64 25.52 -11.69 -8.43
C MET A 64 27.01 -11.52 -8.69
N ASP A 65 27.41 -11.87 -9.91
CA ASP A 65 28.83 -11.89 -10.31
C ASP A 65 29.26 -10.66 -11.10
N ASN A 66 28.29 -9.92 -11.67
CA ASN A 66 28.57 -8.78 -12.55
C ASN A 66 27.45 -7.72 -12.53
N HIS A 67 27.80 -6.54 -13.03
CA HIS A 67 26.90 -5.38 -13.07
C HIS A 67 25.66 -5.61 -13.96
N ASP A 68 25.77 -6.41 -15.03
CA ASP A 68 24.64 -6.68 -15.93
C ASP A 68 23.55 -7.51 -15.26
N GLU A 69 23.93 -8.50 -14.44
CA GLU A 69 22.99 -9.26 -13.61
C GLU A 69 22.25 -8.36 -12.62
N PHE A 70 22.98 -7.43 -12.00
CA PHE A 70 22.42 -6.45 -11.09
C PHE A 70 21.44 -5.50 -11.78
N PHE A 71 21.82 -4.95 -12.94
CA PHE A 71 20.94 -4.10 -13.73
C PHE A 71 19.69 -4.84 -14.21
N ASN A 72 19.84 -6.09 -14.66
CA ASN A 72 18.71 -6.93 -15.03
C ASN A 72 17.82 -7.28 -13.85
N PHE A 73 18.39 -7.44 -12.65
CA PHE A 73 17.62 -7.59 -11.42
C PHE A 73 16.80 -6.33 -11.12
N LEU A 74 17.41 -5.14 -11.14
CA LEU A 74 16.69 -3.88 -10.90
C LEU A 74 15.55 -3.71 -11.91
N ARG A 75 15.82 -3.94 -13.19
CA ARG A 75 14.83 -3.85 -14.27
C ARG A 75 13.67 -4.83 -14.08
N ARG A 76 13.94 -6.10 -13.73
CA ARG A 76 12.89 -7.11 -13.47
C ARG A 76 11.99 -6.75 -12.29
N ASN A 77 12.52 -6.01 -11.33
CA ASN A 77 11.81 -5.56 -10.15
C ASN A 77 11.29 -4.11 -10.28
N GLU A 78 11.35 -3.52 -11.49
CA GLU A 78 10.96 -2.12 -11.75
C GLU A 78 11.58 -1.12 -10.75
N ALA A 79 12.82 -1.41 -10.33
CA ALA A 79 13.53 -0.66 -9.33
C ALA A 79 14.37 0.46 -9.95
N ASN A 80 14.30 1.65 -9.37
CA ASN A 80 15.25 2.74 -9.62
C ASN A 80 16.60 2.45 -8.95
N GLY A 81 16.62 1.61 -7.91
CA GLY A 81 17.81 1.17 -7.20
C GLY A 81 17.49 0.47 -5.89
N LEU A 82 18.52 0.22 -5.08
CA LEU A 82 18.41 -0.36 -3.75
C LEU A 82 18.70 0.68 -2.67
N GLU A 83 17.96 0.62 -1.57
CA GLU A 83 18.21 1.42 -0.37
C GLU A 83 18.62 0.50 0.78
N LEU A 84 19.60 0.91 1.56
CA LEU A 84 20.08 0.15 2.71
C LEU A 84 19.10 0.34 3.87
N ILE A 85 18.57 -0.75 4.43
CA ILE A 85 17.54 -0.66 5.49
C ILE A 85 18.10 -0.06 6.80
N ASP A 86 19.39 -0.26 7.07
CA ASP A 86 20.05 0.26 8.28
C ASP A 86 20.52 1.73 8.13
N ASP A 87 20.25 2.39 6.98
CA ASP A 87 20.63 3.78 6.75
C ASP A 87 19.61 4.72 7.43
N ILE A 88 20.02 5.38 8.50
CA ILE A 88 19.21 6.36 9.25
C ILE A 88 19.31 7.79 8.69
N SER A 89 19.97 7.96 7.54
CA SER A 89 20.06 9.23 6.83
C SER A 89 18.68 9.70 6.34
N ASP A 90 18.35 10.98 6.56
CA ASP A 90 17.16 11.61 5.99
C ASP A 90 17.15 11.61 4.44
N ASN A 91 18.31 11.42 3.81
CA ASN A 91 18.46 11.27 2.36
C ASN A 91 19.05 9.88 2.06
N PRO A 92 18.23 8.88 1.74
CA PRO A 92 18.71 7.54 1.47
C PRO A 92 19.56 7.53 0.20
N ASN A 93 20.74 6.93 0.27
CA ASN A 93 21.62 6.80 -0.88
C ASN A 93 21.17 5.62 -1.77
N ILE A 94 20.50 5.94 -2.88
CA ILE A 94 20.00 4.94 -3.84
C ILE A 94 21.18 4.28 -4.58
N ILE A 95 21.33 2.98 -4.39
CA ILE A 95 22.37 2.16 -5.02
C ILE A 95 21.90 1.67 -6.39
N THR A 96 22.59 2.12 -7.42
CA THR A 96 22.32 1.76 -8.83
C THR A 96 23.44 0.95 -9.48
N SER A 97 24.52 0.65 -8.77
CA SER A 97 25.63 -0.21 -9.23
C SER A 97 25.96 -1.30 -8.21
N LEU A 98 26.23 -2.51 -8.72
CA LEU A 98 26.70 -3.66 -7.92
C LEU A 98 27.95 -3.33 -7.10
N GLU A 99 28.84 -2.48 -7.61
CA GLU A 99 30.08 -2.09 -6.93
C GLU A 99 29.81 -1.41 -5.59
N ARG A 100 28.72 -0.64 -5.53
CA ARG A 100 28.28 0.11 -4.34
C ARG A 100 27.45 -0.73 -3.38
N VAL A 101 27.03 -1.94 -3.77
CA VAL A 101 26.37 -2.90 -2.87
C VAL A 101 27.38 -3.39 -1.83
N ILE A 102 27.00 -3.33 -0.56
CA ILE A 102 27.78 -3.86 0.56
C ILE A 102 27.40 -5.33 0.74
N PRO A 103 28.37 -6.26 0.64
CA PRO A 103 28.07 -7.68 0.83
C PRO A 103 27.45 -7.98 2.20
N ASN A 104 26.54 -8.96 2.23
CA ASN A 104 25.85 -9.45 3.41
C ASN A 104 25.01 -8.41 4.16
N ARG A 105 24.56 -7.36 3.46
CA ARG A 105 23.64 -6.34 3.99
C ARG A 105 22.23 -6.48 3.44
N TYR A 106 21.30 -5.82 4.12
CA TYR A 106 19.86 -5.86 3.86
C TYR A 106 19.40 -4.60 3.15
N TYR A 107 18.65 -4.78 2.08
CA TYR A 107 18.21 -3.74 1.18
C TYR A 107 16.70 -3.78 0.94
N GLU A 108 16.13 -2.63 0.66
CA GLU A 108 14.80 -2.50 0.09
C GLU A 108 14.85 -1.95 -1.34
N ILE A 109 13.79 -2.20 -2.10
CA ILE A 109 13.68 -1.74 -3.49
C ILE A 109 13.12 -0.31 -3.51
N ASN A 110 13.89 0.64 -4.04
CA ASN A 110 13.36 1.94 -4.42
C ASN A 110 12.69 1.82 -5.80
N ALA A 111 11.38 2.01 -5.86
CA ALA A 111 10.63 1.92 -7.12
C ALA A 111 9.50 2.96 -7.19
N MET A 112 9.47 3.74 -8.28
CA MET A 112 8.43 4.75 -8.55
C MET A 112 7.07 4.11 -8.84
N HIS A 113 7.02 3.08 -9.69
CA HIS A 113 5.76 2.43 -10.10
C HIS A 113 5.10 1.66 -8.97
N LEU A 114 5.88 0.92 -8.18
CA LEU A 114 5.42 0.33 -6.93
C LEU A 114 4.86 1.40 -6.00
N THR A 115 5.48 2.58 -5.88
CA THR A 115 4.94 3.66 -5.03
C THR A 115 3.60 4.20 -5.53
N ALA A 116 3.42 4.36 -6.84
CA ALA A 116 2.17 4.82 -7.44
C ALA A 116 1.05 3.77 -7.34
N ILE A 117 1.35 2.49 -7.61
CA ILE A 117 0.43 1.37 -7.42
C ILE A 117 0.10 1.19 -5.94
N LYS A 118 1.10 1.28 -5.04
CA LYS A 118 0.91 1.24 -3.57
C LYS A 118 -0.02 2.36 -3.11
N LYS A 119 0.17 3.60 -3.60
CA LYS A 119 -0.75 4.71 -3.29
C LYS A 119 -2.14 4.40 -3.84
N GLY A 120 -2.27 3.97 -5.09
CA GLY A 120 -3.56 3.61 -5.70
C GLY A 120 -4.29 2.50 -4.93
N VAL A 121 -3.63 1.38 -4.66
CA VAL A 121 -4.17 0.23 -3.90
C VAL A 121 -4.49 0.62 -2.46
N PHE A 122 -3.64 1.42 -1.80
CA PHE A 122 -3.92 1.93 -0.47
C PHE A 122 -5.17 2.83 -0.46
N TRP A 123 -5.32 3.72 -1.44
CA TRP A 123 -6.51 4.54 -1.59
C TRP A 123 -7.76 3.68 -1.83
N THR A 124 -7.70 2.70 -2.72
CA THR A 124 -8.82 1.76 -2.96
C THR A 124 -9.17 0.98 -1.70
N LYS A 125 -8.20 0.44 -0.96
CA LYS A 125 -8.45 -0.24 0.33
C LYS A 125 -9.09 0.67 1.37
N VAL A 126 -8.66 1.94 1.44
CA VAL A 126 -9.25 2.94 2.35
C VAL A 126 -10.68 3.27 1.93
N GLU A 127 -10.94 3.47 0.63
CA GLU A 127 -12.29 3.71 0.09
C GLU A 127 -13.22 2.52 0.32
N ASP A 128 -12.76 1.29 0.06
CA ASP A 128 -13.52 0.07 0.30
C ASP A 128 -13.86 -0.07 1.80
N THR A 129 -12.88 0.19 2.67
CA THR A 129 -13.09 0.21 4.13
C THR A 129 -14.10 1.28 4.55
N VAL A 130 -14.06 2.48 3.95
CA VAL A 130 -15.01 3.57 4.22
C VAL A 130 -16.42 3.15 3.80
N ILE A 131 -16.58 2.58 2.61
CA ILE A 131 -17.88 2.14 2.07
C ILE A 131 -18.47 0.99 2.91
N GLU A 132 -17.63 0.04 3.32
CA GLU A 132 -18.05 -1.03 4.25
C GLU A 132 -18.49 -0.44 5.60
N ASN A 133 -17.71 0.48 6.17
CA ASN A 133 -18.03 1.13 7.44
C ASN A 133 -19.32 1.95 7.35
N GLU A 134 -19.55 2.71 6.27
CA GLU A 134 -20.80 3.43 6.03
C GLU A 134 -21.99 2.48 5.96
N THR A 135 -21.86 1.36 5.25
CA THR A 135 -22.93 0.36 5.08
C THR A 135 -23.26 -0.37 6.40
N LEU A 136 -22.23 -0.70 7.16
CA LEU A 136 -22.35 -1.32 8.48
C LEU A 136 -22.98 -0.37 9.49
N LEU A 137 -22.50 0.87 9.55
CA LEU A 137 -23.07 1.88 10.42
C LEU A 137 -24.52 2.18 10.04
N LYS A 138 -24.83 2.29 8.76
CA LYS A 138 -26.20 2.46 8.26
C LYS A 138 -27.12 1.35 8.77
N SER A 139 -26.69 0.09 8.62
CA SER A 139 -27.46 -1.07 9.06
C SER A 139 -27.63 -1.11 10.59
N PHE A 140 -26.55 -0.81 11.32
CA PHE A 140 -26.57 -0.72 12.78
C PHE A 140 -27.54 0.37 13.28
N LEU A 141 -27.46 1.58 12.72
CA LEU A 141 -28.31 2.70 13.09
C LEU A 141 -29.79 2.43 12.76
N ALA A 142 -30.05 1.88 11.57
CA ALA A 142 -31.40 1.53 11.15
C ALA A 142 -32.05 0.53 12.12
N ASN A 143 -31.30 -0.52 12.50
CA ASN A 143 -31.76 -1.54 13.44
C ASN A 143 -31.89 -0.99 14.86
N LYS A 144 -30.88 -0.27 15.36
CA LYS A 144 -30.86 0.25 16.74
C LYS A 144 -31.99 1.25 16.98
N PHE A 145 -32.27 2.13 16.02
CA PHE A 145 -33.24 3.20 16.18
C PHE A 145 -34.59 2.91 15.52
N ASN A 146 -34.73 1.78 14.81
CA ASN A 146 -35.89 1.41 14.00
C ASN A 146 -36.37 2.57 13.11
N SER A 147 -35.43 3.15 12.36
CA SER A 147 -35.63 4.38 11.57
C SER A 147 -34.85 4.31 10.27
N SER A 148 -35.28 5.07 9.27
CA SER A 148 -34.49 5.28 8.06
C SER A 148 -33.16 5.98 8.40
N VAL A 149 -32.14 5.64 7.62
CA VAL A 149 -30.84 6.27 7.65
C VAL A 149 -30.55 6.84 6.27
N GLU A 150 -30.29 8.13 6.19
CA GLU A 150 -29.96 8.82 4.95
C GLU A 150 -28.46 9.08 4.89
N ILE A 151 -27.89 8.99 3.68
CA ILE A 151 -26.49 9.32 3.42
C ILE A 151 -26.47 10.71 2.77
N PHE A 152 -25.64 11.59 3.29
CA PHE A 152 -25.50 12.98 2.83
C PHE A 152 -24.22 13.14 2.00
N PRO A 153 -24.11 14.23 1.23
CA PRO A 153 -22.85 14.62 0.60
C PRO A 153 -21.72 14.73 1.62
N ARG A 154 -20.50 14.35 1.21
CA ARG A 154 -19.31 14.34 2.07
C ARG A 154 -18.63 15.70 2.21
N ILE A 155 -18.74 16.53 1.17
CA ILE A 155 -17.99 17.79 1.03
C ILE A 155 -18.94 18.99 1.18
N MET A 156 -18.57 19.90 2.06
CA MET A 156 -19.24 21.16 2.32
C MET A 156 -18.49 22.30 1.62
N TYR A 157 -19.22 23.15 0.89
CA TYR A 157 -18.63 24.23 0.09
C TYR A 157 -19.06 25.63 0.58
N LYS A 158 -18.19 26.61 0.36
CA LYS A 158 -18.46 28.05 0.42
C LYS A 158 -17.71 28.73 -0.73
N ASN A 159 -18.39 29.48 -1.58
CA ASN A 159 -17.82 30.14 -2.75
C ASN A 159 -17.00 29.18 -3.65
N LYS A 160 -17.52 27.96 -3.86
CA LYS A 160 -16.85 26.86 -4.61
C LYS A 160 -15.54 26.35 -3.99
N GLN A 161 -15.18 26.78 -2.78
CA GLN A 161 -14.07 26.23 -2.02
C GLN A 161 -14.58 25.24 -0.98
N THR A 162 -13.86 24.13 -0.82
CA THR A 162 -14.14 23.17 0.25
C THR A 162 -13.84 23.81 1.59
N ILE A 163 -14.83 23.82 2.49
CA ILE A 163 -14.66 24.32 3.86
C ILE A 163 -14.61 23.20 4.89
N MET A 164 -15.12 22.02 4.56
CA MET A 164 -15.06 20.81 5.38
C MET A 164 -15.40 19.58 4.54
N GLU A 165 -14.77 18.44 4.83
CA GLU A 165 -15.01 17.16 4.14
C GLU A 165 -14.93 16.03 5.15
N TRP A 166 -15.93 15.14 5.19
CA TRP A 166 -15.94 13.95 6.05
C TRP A 166 -15.91 12.68 5.19
N ASP A 167 -15.31 11.61 5.72
CA ASP A 167 -15.27 10.32 5.02
C ASP A 167 -16.68 9.73 4.84
N GLY A 168 -17.61 10.07 5.73
CA GLY A 168 -19.04 9.78 5.59
C GLY A 168 -19.92 10.71 6.41
N VAL A 169 -21.13 10.98 5.92
CA VAL A 169 -22.14 11.77 6.63
C VAL A 169 -23.47 11.03 6.56
N LEU A 170 -23.98 10.63 7.72
CA LEU A 170 -25.26 9.92 7.83
C LEU A 170 -26.19 10.63 8.79
N THR A 171 -27.50 10.54 8.53
CA THR A 171 -28.51 11.00 9.47
C THR A 171 -29.42 9.87 9.89
N CYS A 172 -29.81 9.87 11.16
CA CYS A 172 -30.83 8.97 11.67
C CYS A 172 -31.63 9.73 12.73
N LYS A 173 -32.95 9.90 12.52
CA LYS A 173 -33.79 10.79 13.34
C LYS A 173 -33.23 12.23 13.35
N ASN A 174 -33.10 12.84 14.51
CA ASN A 174 -32.52 14.16 14.74
C ASN A 174 -31.02 14.10 15.06
N MET A 175 -30.33 13.05 14.63
CA MET A 175 -28.89 12.86 14.85
C MET A 175 -28.14 12.86 13.52
N THR A 176 -26.99 13.52 13.52
CA THR A 176 -26.04 13.52 12.39
C THR A 176 -24.76 12.82 12.84
N PHE A 177 -24.38 11.78 12.11
CA PHE A 177 -23.18 11.00 12.31
C PHE A 177 -22.12 11.44 11.29
N LEU A 178 -20.98 11.91 11.79
CA LEU A 178 -19.86 12.43 11.00
C LEU A 178 -18.68 11.46 11.13
N LEU A 179 -18.34 10.79 10.03
CA LEU A 179 -17.41 9.67 10.02
C LEU A 179 -16.03 10.13 9.56
N GLU A 180 -15.02 9.65 10.27
CA GLU A 180 -13.63 9.72 9.84
C GLU A 180 -13.00 8.33 9.92
N CYS A 181 -12.45 7.88 8.80
CA CYS A 181 -11.81 6.60 8.61
C CYS A 181 -10.29 6.76 8.54
N LYS A 182 -9.59 5.87 9.23
CA LYS A 182 -8.14 5.74 9.16
C LYS A 182 -7.75 4.28 9.14
N HIS A 183 -6.69 3.92 8.43
CA HIS A 183 -6.14 2.57 8.51
C HIS A 183 -5.71 2.20 9.95
N LYS A 184 -5.05 3.15 10.63
CA LYS A 184 -4.65 3.05 12.04
C LYS A 184 -5.11 4.27 12.82
N MET A 185 -5.89 4.04 13.87
CA MET A 185 -6.33 5.10 14.76
C MET A 185 -5.22 5.47 15.75
N THR A 186 -5.03 6.77 15.97
CA THR A 186 -4.08 7.34 16.94
C THR A 186 -4.78 8.39 17.79
N GLU A 187 -4.17 8.78 18.90
CA GLU A 187 -4.73 9.85 19.74
C GLU A 187 -4.85 11.19 19.00
N ASP A 188 -3.87 11.53 18.17
CA ASP A 188 -3.92 12.75 17.35
C ASP A 188 -5.05 12.71 16.33
N HIS A 189 -5.35 11.54 15.75
CA HIS A 189 -6.53 11.39 14.89
C HIS A 189 -7.82 11.65 15.66
N ILE A 190 -7.95 11.09 16.88
CA ILE A 190 -9.12 11.29 17.73
C ILE A 190 -9.31 12.78 18.09
N LYS A 191 -8.24 13.46 18.49
CA LYS A 191 -8.28 14.91 18.79
C LYS A 191 -8.72 15.73 17.58
N LYS A 192 -8.16 15.45 16.40
CA LYS A 192 -8.57 16.10 15.14
C LYS A 192 -10.04 15.88 14.80
N ILE A 193 -10.58 14.68 15.06
CA ILE A 193 -12.02 14.40 14.88
C ILE A 193 -12.84 15.31 15.81
N VAL A 194 -12.45 15.39 17.09
CA VAL A 194 -13.14 16.23 18.09
C VAL A 194 -13.09 17.71 17.73
N ASP A 195 -11.92 18.22 17.34
CA ASP A 195 -11.76 19.62 16.93
C ASP A 195 -12.67 19.94 15.74
N ARG A 196 -12.70 19.07 14.73
CA ARG A 196 -13.55 19.23 13.55
C ARG A 196 -15.05 19.12 13.88
N LEU A 197 -15.45 18.29 14.85
CA LEU A 197 -16.83 18.25 15.33
C LEU A 197 -17.24 19.57 15.98
N ASN A 198 -16.34 20.17 16.75
CA ASN A 198 -16.59 21.46 17.40
C ASN A 198 -16.66 22.62 16.38
N GLU A 199 -15.95 22.53 15.26
CA GLU A 199 -16.02 23.52 14.17
C GLU A 199 -17.28 23.38 13.29
N PHE A 200 -17.85 22.17 13.21
CA PHE A 200 -18.96 21.86 12.30
C PHE A 200 -20.17 22.82 12.43
N PRO A 201 -20.65 23.20 13.64
CA PRO A 201 -21.79 24.11 13.80
C PRO A 201 -21.58 25.52 13.23
N GLU A 202 -20.35 26.01 13.15
CA GLU A 202 -20.07 27.31 12.53
C GLU A 202 -19.92 27.14 11.01
N LYS A 203 -19.23 26.09 10.55
CA LYS A 203 -19.07 25.81 9.11
C LYS A 203 -20.40 25.59 8.39
N ILE A 204 -21.34 24.88 9.02
CA ILE A 204 -22.67 24.63 8.45
C ILE A 204 -23.52 25.90 8.30
N LYS A 205 -23.28 26.95 9.12
CA LYS A 205 -23.99 28.23 8.97
C LYS A 205 -23.49 29.02 7.76
N GLU A 206 -22.20 28.86 7.44
CA GLU A 206 -21.54 29.59 6.37
C GLU A 206 -21.57 28.89 5.01
N THR A 207 -22.03 27.64 4.94
CA THR A 207 -22.02 26.86 3.71
C THR A 207 -23.07 27.33 2.70
N ASP A 208 -22.70 27.23 1.41
CA ASP A 208 -23.62 27.37 0.30
C ASP A 208 -24.37 26.05 -0.01
N THR A 209 -23.92 24.92 0.55
CA THR A 209 -24.51 23.61 0.29
C THR A 209 -25.86 23.45 1.00
N LEU A 210 -26.94 23.51 0.23
CA LEU A 210 -28.32 23.48 0.77
C LEU A 210 -28.65 22.17 1.48
N GLU A 211 -28.10 21.02 1.08
CA GLU A 211 -28.34 19.76 1.81
C GLU A 211 -27.83 19.83 3.24
N PHE A 212 -26.64 20.37 3.46
CA PHE A 212 -26.06 20.48 4.79
C PHE A 212 -26.89 21.37 5.71
N LYS A 213 -27.56 22.41 5.20
CA LYS A 213 -28.44 23.26 6.02
C LYS A 213 -29.60 22.50 6.67
N LYS A 214 -30.00 21.35 6.12
CA LYS A 214 -31.01 20.46 6.73
C LYS A 214 -30.54 19.82 8.04
N LEU A 215 -29.23 19.80 8.29
CA LEU A 215 -28.63 19.19 9.47
C LEU A 215 -28.54 20.15 10.67
N ILE A 216 -28.92 21.42 10.49
CA ILE A 216 -28.91 22.42 11.57
C ILE A 216 -29.90 21.99 12.65
N GLY A 217 -29.44 21.95 13.91
CA GLY A 217 -30.24 21.54 15.06
C GLY A 217 -30.19 20.05 15.37
N ASN A 218 -29.57 19.22 14.52
CA ASN A 218 -29.33 17.82 14.85
C ASN A 218 -28.27 17.68 15.95
N LYS A 219 -28.44 16.65 16.79
CA LYS A 219 -27.38 16.19 17.70
C LYS A 219 -26.23 15.63 16.87
N LEU A 220 -25.05 16.24 16.99
CA LEU A 220 -23.86 15.80 16.27
C LEU A 220 -23.18 14.65 17.01
N ILE A 221 -22.77 13.63 16.26
CA ILE A 221 -22.06 12.46 16.77
C ILE A 221 -20.88 12.20 15.86
N GLY A 222 -19.68 12.29 16.42
CA GLY A 222 -18.47 11.86 15.72
C GLY A 222 -18.34 10.36 15.71
N VAL A 223 -17.88 9.81 14.59
CA VAL A 223 -17.64 8.39 14.43
C VAL A 223 -16.20 8.17 13.98
N ALA A 224 -15.40 7.51 14.82
CA ALA A 224 -14.04 7.13 14.50
C ALA A 224 -14.02 5.70 13.96
N CYS A 225 -13.59 5.52 12.71
CA CYS A 225 -13.56 4.23 12.04
C CYS A 225 -12.10 3.81 11.78
N SER A 226 -11.71 2.59 12.13
CA SER A 226 -10.38 2.11 11.78
C SER A 226 -10.22 0.59 11.73
N SER A 227 -9.43 0.12 10.75
CA SER A 227 -9.02 -1.29 10.63
C SER A 227 -8.08 -1.71 11.76
N PHE A 228 -7.26 -0.80 12.27
CA PHE A 228 -6.46 -1.00 13.48
C PHE A 228 -6.83 0.05 14.53
N PHE A 229 -7.71 -0.35 15.45
CA PHE A 229 -8.19 0.51 16.54
C PHE A 229 -7.90 -0.15 17.90
N PRO A 230 -6.80 0.22 18.59
CA PRO A 230 -6.46 -0.32 19.92
C PRO A 230 -7.59 -0.12 20.94
N GLU A 231 -7.80 -1.11 21.82
CA GLU A 231 -8.88 -1.07 22.82
C GLU A 231 -8.81 0.14 23.75
N GLU A 232 -7.61 0.50 24.21
CA GLU A 232 -7.39 1.68 25.03
C GLU A 232 -7.91 2.95 24.34
N LEU A 233 -7.59 3.12 23.05
CA LEU A 233 -8.05 4.26 22.27
C LEU A 233 -9.56 4.21 22.01
N ARG A 234 -10.16 3.03 21.83
CA ARG A 234 -11.63 2.89 21.68
C ARG A 234 -12.34 3.33 22.96
N ASN A 235 -11.88 2.83 24.10
CA ASN A 235 -12.42 3.19 25.41
C ASN A 235 -12.26 4.69 25.66
N LYS A 236 -11.11 5.25 25.32
CA LYS A 236 -10.85 6.69 25.40
C LYS A 236 -11.80 7.50 24.50
N SER A 237 -11.96 7.09 23.23
CA SER A 237 -12.89 7.73 22.28
C SER A 237 -14.33 7.77 22.79
N ILE A 238 -14.82 6.67 23.38
CA ILE A 238 -16.21 6.58 23.87
C ILE A 238 -16.37 7.35 25.19
N ASN A 239 -15.49 7.10 26.16
CA ASN A 239 -15.69 7.54 27.54
C ASN A 239 -15.24 8.98 27.77
N GLU A 240 -14.18 9.43 27.12
CA GLU A 240 -13.64 10.79 27.30
C GLU A 240 -14.18 11.76 26.24
N PHE A 241 -14.25 11.32 24.99
CA PHE A 241 -14.60 12.20 23.86
C PHE A 241 -16.05 12.05 23.36
N GLY A 242 -16.80 11.06 23.87
CA GLY A 242 -18.18 10.83 23.47
C GLY A 242 -18.37 10.40 22.02
N LEU A 243 -17.32 9.88 21.37
CA LEU A 243 -17.38 9.41 20.00
C LEU A 243 -18.01 8.02 19.92
N ALA A 244 -18.64 7.74 18.79
CA ALA A 244 -18.89 6.37 18.35
C ALA A 244 -17.61 5.79 17.71
N VAL A 245 -17.42 4.48 17.81
CA VAL A 245 -16.28 3.80 17.18
C VAL A 245 -16.74 2.64 16.32
N VAL A 246 -16.07 2.44 15.18
CA VAL A 246 -16.27 1.32 14.27
C VAL A 246 -14.93 0.63 14.04
N TYR A 247 -14.86 -0.68 14.29
CA TYR A 247 -13.61 -1.43 14.24
C TYR A 247 -13.84 -2.92 13.94
N PRO A 248 -12.84 -3.63 13.35
CA PRO A 248 -12.92 -5.08 13.16
C PRO A 248 -12.94 -5.85 14.47
N SER A 249 -13.80 -6.86 14.58
CA SER A 249 -13.91 -7.78 15.70
C SER A 249 -14.30 -9.18 15.20
N GLY A 250 -13.31 -10.09 15.14
CA GLY A 250 -13.48 -11.38 14.48
C GLY A 250 -13.69 -11.21 12.96
N ASP A 251 -14.66 -11.92 12.40
CA ASP A 251 -14.97 -11.90 10.96
C ASP A 251 -15.87 -10.72 10.54
N ARG A 252 -16.15 -9.79 11.45
CA ARG A 252 -17.11 -8.69 11.23
C ARG A 252 -16.58 -7.39 11.83
N TYR A 253 -17.16 -6.29 11.39
CA TYR A 253 -17.00 -5.01 12.08
C TYR A 253 -18.02 -4.87 13.21
N LYS A 254 -17.64 -4.15 14.25
CA LYS A 254 -18.47 -3.83 15.41
C LYS A 254 -18.59 -2.31 15.55
N VAL A 255 -19.79 -1.87 15.93
CA VAL A 255 -20.07 -0.49 16.29
C VAL A 255 -20.27 -0.41 17.80
N GLU A 256 -19.55 0.49 18.46
CA GLU A 256 -19.73 0.80 19.87
C GLU A 256 -20.04 2.29 20.03
N ILE A 257 -21.09 2.58 20.79
CA ILE A 257 -21.52 3.94 21.10
C ILE A 257 -21.75 4.05 22.60
N SER A 258 -21.53 5.24 23.16
CA SER A 258 -21.83 5.52 24.57
C SER A 258 -23.30 5.19 24.88
N GLY A 259 -23.58 4.63 26.06
CA GLY A 259 -24.94 4.24 26.47
C GLY A 259 -25.95 5.40 26.58
N ASN A 260 -25.46 6.65 26.54
CA ASN A 260 -26.27 7.86 26.60
C ASN A 260 -26.76 8.34 25.20
N LEU A 261 -26.72 7.47 24.19
CA LEU A 261 -27.17 7.68 22.81
C LEU A 261 -28.44 6.90 22.48
#